data_AF-A0A831V545-F1
#
_entry.id   AF-A0A831V545-F1
#
_cell.length_a   1.000
_cell.length_b   1.000
_cell.length_c   1.000
_cell.angle_alpha   90.00
_cell.angle_beta   90.00
_cell.angle_gamma   90.00
#
_symmetry.space_group_name_H-M   'P 1'
#
loop_
_entity.id
_entity.type
_entity.pdbx_description
1 polymer ?
#
loop_
_entity_poly.entity_id
_entity_poly.type
_entity_poly.pdbx_seq_one_letter_code
_entity_poly.pdbx_strand_id
1 'polypeptide(L)'
;MAVLFLEKQGYTVLDRNYRRRFGEIDIVAEEGGVLVFIEVKARKNNRYGNPFEAVDVRKQKKLSRMAQDYISRHKMEDRPARFDVVAVRLNPDSRSEVELIRDAFDFQE
;
A
#
# COMPACT_ATOMS: atom_id res chain seq x y z
N MET A 1 -1.00 -1.86 -13.81
CA MET A 1 -0.88 -0.40 -13.72
C MET A 1 -0.14 0.03 -12.46
N ALA A 2 -0.67 -0.22 -11.26
CA ALA A 2 -0.01 0.15 -9.99
C ALA A 2 1.42 -0.41 -9.86
N VAL A 3 1.62 -1.71 -10.13
CA VAL A 3 2.97 -2.34 -10.12
C VAL A 3 3.93 -1.63 -11.08
N LEU A 4 3.56 -1.50 -12.37
CA LEU A 4 4.40 -0.81 -13.36
C LEU A 4 4.69 0.65 -12.98
N PHE A 5 3.75 1.33 -12.32
CA PHE A 5 3.97 2.67 -11.80
C PHE A 5 5.01 2.65 -10.66
N LEU A 6 4.85 1.76 -9.68
CA LEU A 6 5.76 1.60 -8.55
C LEU A 6 7.18 1.22 -8.99
N GLU A 7 7.31 0.30 -9.94
CA GLU A 7 8.61 -0.07 -10.54
C GLU A 7 9.31 1.13 -11.16
N LYS A 8 8.57 2.01 -11.86
CA LYS A 8 9.11 3.27 -12.39
C LYS A 8 9.48 4.28 -11.30
N GLN A 9 8.91 4.16 -10.10
CA GLN A 9 9.27 4.95 -8.92
C GLN A 9 10.41 4.33 -8.11
N GLY A 10 11.02 3.22 -8.56
CA GLY A 10 12.16 2.58 -7.89
C GLY A 10 11.79 1.49 -6.88
N TYR A 11 10.53 1.06 -6.86
CA TYR A 11 10.09 -0.03 -6.00
C TYR A 11 10.36 -1.38 -6.66
N THR A 12 10.81 -2.35 -5.87
CA THR A 12 10.88 -3.76 -6.26
C THR A 12 9.70 -4.50 -5.64
N VAL A 13 8.81 -5.06 -6.45
CA VAL A 13 7.66 -5.81 -5.94
C VAL A 13 8.10 -7.18 -5.43
N LEU A 14 7.80 -7.47 -4.16
CA LEU A 14 8.12 -8.72 -3.48
C LEU A 14 6.92 -9.69 -3.49
N ASP A 15 5.71 -9.18 -3.30
CA ASP A 15 4.48 -9.98 -3.30
C ASP A 15 3.26 -9.16 -3.77
N ARG A 16 2.23 -9.85 -4.25
CA ARG A 16 0.97 -9.26 -4.73
C ARG A 16 -0.22 -10.05 -4.21
N ASN A 17 -1.25 -9.33 -3.74
CA ASN A 17 -2.45 -9.90 -3.13
C ASN A 17 -2.12 -10.86 -1.98
N TYR A 18 -1.24 -10.44 -1.07
CA TYR A 18 -0.86 -11.22 0.09
C TYR A 18 -2.06 -11.37 1.03
N ARG A 19 -2.56 -12.60 1.20
CA ARG A 19 -3.84 -12.90 1.85
C ARG A 19 -3.70 -13.82 3.04
N ARG A 20 -4.42 -13.48 4.10
CA ARG A 20 -4.54 -14.27 5.34
C ARG A 20 -6.00 -14.28 5.79
N ARG A 21 -6.32 -15.15 6.76
CA ARG A 21 -7.69 -15.29 7.30
C ARG A 21 -8.28 -13.96 7.79
N PHE A 22 -7.43 -13.05 8.25
CA PHE A 22 -7.84 -11.78 8.84
C PHE A 22 -7.61 -10.57 7.92
N GLY A 23 -7.14 -10.75 6.68
CA GLY A 23 -6.94 -9.63 5.77
C GLY A 23 -6.16 -9.88 4.50
N GLU A 24 -5.91 -8.79 3.78
CA GLU A 24 -5.07 -8.78 2.59
C GLU A 24 -4.24 -7.49 2.51
N ILE A 25 -3.09 -7.59 1.86
CA ILE A 25 -2.27 -6.46 1.41
C ILE A 25 -2.16 -6.58 -0.10
N ASP A 26 -2.46 -5.50 -0.83
CA ASP A 26 -2.51 -5.54 -2.30
C ASP A 26 -1.12 -5.76 -2.91
N ILE A 27 -0.11 -5.05 -2.41
CA ILE A 27 1.27 -5.15 -2.87
C ILE A 27 2.21 -5.06 -1.67
N VAL A 28 3.19 -5.97 -1.62
CA VAL A 28 4.37 -5.82 -0.77
C VAL A 28 5.56 -5.53 -1.66
N ALA A 29 6.32 -4.49 -1.35
CA ALA A 29 7.45 -4.06 -2.14
C ALA A 29 8.63 -3.67 -1.26
N GLU A 30 9.75 -3.38 -1.90
CA GLU A 30 10.95 -2.82 -1.30
C GLU A 30 11.35 -1.54 -2.02
N GLU A 31 11.74 -0.53 -1.26
CA GLU A 31 12.38 0.68 -1.79
C GLU A 31 13.55 1.05 -0.88
N GLY A 32 14.78 1.02 -1.42
CA GLY A 32 15.99 1.42 -0.68
C GLY A 32 16.21 0.66 0.64
N GLY A 33 15.91 -0.65 0.67
CA GLY A 33 16.01 -1.47 1.88
C GLY A 33 14.79 -1.42 2.81
N VAL A 34 13.86 -0.49 2.59
CA VAL A 34 12.61 -0.37 3.37
C VAL A 34 11.53 -1.30 2.81
N LEU A 35 10.89 -2.09 3.66
CA LEU A 35 9.68 -2.83 3.30
C LEU A 35 8.48 -1.90 3.20
N VAL A 36 7.74 -1.99 2.11
CA VAL A 36 6.59 -1.14 1.85
C VAL A 36 5.35 -2.00 1.68
N PHE A 37 4.38 -1.78 2.56
CA PHE A 37 3.06 -2.41 2.49
C PHE A 37 2.09 -1.44 1.83
N ILE A 38 1.59 -1.80 0.65
CA ILE A 38 0.90 -0.88 -0.24
C ILE A 38 -0.54 -1.34 -0.42
N GLU A 39 -1.46 -0.42 -0.17
CA GLU A 39 -2.88 -0.55 -0.48
C GLU A 39 -3.21 0.22 -1.78
N VAL A 40 -3.94 -0.41 -2.70
CA VAL A 40 -4.34 0.19 -3.98
C VAL A 40 -5.81 0.56 -3.94
N LYS A 41 -6.14 1.84 -4.11
CA LYS A 41 -7.51 2.34 -4.09
C LYS A 41 -7.95 2.94 -5.41
N ALA A 42 -9.15 2.58 -5.86
CA ALA A 42 -9.81 3.27 -6.95
C ALA A 42 -10.45 4.59 -6.45
N ARG A 43 -10.05 5.74 -6.99
CA ARG A 43 -10.73 7.02 -6.73
C ARG A 43 -11.89 7.21 -7.70
N LYS A 44 -13.10 7.39 -7.15
CA LYS A 44 -14.31 7.65 -7.94
C LYS A 44 -14.56 9.15 -8.19
N ASN A 45 -14.36 10.03 -7.19
CA ASN A 45 -14.65 11.47 -7.31
C ASN A 45 -13.65 12.34 -6.52
N ASN A 46 -13.37 13.56 -7.00
CA ASN A 46 -12.43 14.54 -6.40
C ASN A 46 -12.99 15.25 -5.13
N ARG A 47 -14.09 14.77 -4.54
CA ARG A 47 -14.92 15.53 -3.58
C ARG A 47 -14.83 15.14 -2.11
N TYR A 48 -14.06 14.13 -1.73
CA TYR A 48 -13.92 13.77 -0.32
C TYR A 48 -12.52 13.29 0.04
N GLY A 49 -11.94 13.98 1.02
CA GLY A 49 -10.99 13.46 1.98
C GLY A 49 -9.52 13.53 1.58
N ASN A 50 -8.76 14.16 2.48
CA ASN A 50 -7.30 14.11 2.55
C ASN A 50 -6.85 12.64 2.35
N PRO A 51 -5.79 12.33 1.57
CA PRO A 51 -5.25 10.98 1.44
C PRO A 51 -5.15 10.16 2.74
N PHE A 52 -4.90 10.82 3.88
CA PHE A 52 -4.91 10.23 5.22
C PHE A 52 -6.28 9.69 5.67
N GLU A 53 -7.40 10.27 5.22
CA GLU A 53 -8.75 9.76 5.46
C GLU A 53 -9.08 8.51 4.63
N ALA A 54 -8.29 8.21 3.58
CA ALA A 54 -8.59 7.12 2.67
C ALA A 54 -8.30 5.73 3.26
N VAL A 55 -7.52 5.62 4.35
CA VAL A 55 -7.33 4.39 5.11
C VAL A 55 -7.86 4.66 6.52
N ASP A 56 -9.11 4.26 6.80
CA ASP A 56 -9.66 4.41 8.14
C ASP A 56 -8.85 3.63 9.19
N VAL A 57 -8.98 4.02 10.46
CA VAL A 57 -8.23 3.41 11.58
C VAL A 57 -8.42 1.89 11.65
N ARG A 58 -9.61 1.38 11.32
CA ARG A 58 -9.88 -0.06 11.31
C ARG A 58 -9.05 -0.76 10.25
N LYS A 59 -8.90 -0.17 9.07
CA LYS A 59 -8.09 -0.70 7.98
C LYS A 59 -6.60 -0.53 8.25
N GLN A 60 -6.17 0.55 8.88
CA GLN A 60 -4.78 0.74 9.32
C GLN A 60 -4.35 -0.35 10.32
N LYS A 61 -5.16 -0.65 11.35
CA LYS A 61 -4.91 -1.77 12.28
C LYS A 61 -4.83 -3.12 11.56
N LYS A 62 -5.73 -3.35 10.61
CA LYS A 62 -5.75 -4.59 9.80
C LYS A 62 -4.47 -4.73 8.97
N LEU A 63 -4.05 -3.67 8.29
CA LEU A 63 -2.82 -3.64 7.50
C LEU A 63 -1.58 -3.80 8.39
N SER A 64 -1.57 -3.16 9.57
CA SER A 64 -0.50 -3.28 10.57
C SER A 64 -0.31 -4.73 11.01
N ARG A 65 -1.40 -5.43 11.34
CA ARG A 65 -1.37 -6.86 11.68
C ARG A 65 -0.91 -7.73 10.52
N MET A 66 -1.32 -7.42 9.30
CA MET A 66 -0.91 -8.16 8.10
C MET A 66 0.59 -7.96 7.80
N ALA A 67 1.10 -6.75 8.00
CA ALA A 67 2.52 -6.43 7.86
C ALA A 67 3.37 -7.21 8.87
N GLN A 68 2.96 -7.27 10.14
CA GLN A 68 3.63 -8.09 11.15
C GLN A 68 3.67 -9.58 10.79
N ASP A 69 2.55 -10.16 10.32
CA ASP A 69 2.52 -11.56 9.88
C ASP A 69 3.45 -11.78 8.67
N TYR A 70 3.48 -10.84 7.71
CA TYR A 70 4.40 -10.91 6.58
C TYR A 70 5.86 -10.87 7.02
N ILE A 71 6.25 -9.88 7.83
CA ILE A 71 7.62 -9.69 8.34
C ILE A 71 8.09 -10.94 9.07
N SER A 72 7.29 -11.45 10.02
CA SER A 72 7.65 -12.62 10.82
C SER A 72 7.80 -13.89 9.98
N ARG A 73 6.93 -14.09 8.99
CA ARG A 73 6.99 -15.26 8.10
C ARG A 73 8.21 -15.26 7.19
N HIS A 74 8.68 -14.08 6.81
CA HIS A 74 9.81 -13.91 5.90
C HIS A 74 11.13 -13.61 6.62
N LYS A 75 11.13 -13.56 7.97
CA LYS A 75 12.31 -13.28 8.80
C LYS A 75 12.97 -11.95 8.46
N MET A 76 12.17 -10.90 8.39
CA MET A 76 12.59 -9.54 7.99
C MET A 76 12.47 -8.52 9.14
N GLU A 77 12.56 -8.98 10.40
CA GLU A 77 12.33 -8.17 11.60
C GLU A 77 13.33 -7.03 11.78
N ASP A 78 14.49 -7.11 11.13
CA ASP A 78 15.56 -6.11 11.13
C ASP A 78 15.35 -5.01 10.08
N ARG A 79 14.33 -5.14 9.23
CA ARG A 79 14.07 -4.19 8.14
C ARG A 79 13.09 -3.09 8.57
N PRO A 80 13.38 -1.82 8.26
CA PRO A 80 12.38 -0.77 8.43
C PRO A 80 11.18 -1.03 7.52
N ALA A 81 9.99 -0.64 7.99
CA ALA A 81 8.75 -0.82 7.25
C ALA A 81 7.93 0.46 7.24
N ARG A 82 7.19 0.69 6.15
CA ARG A 82 6.21 1.76 6.04
C ARG A 82 4.95 1.33 5.29
N PHE A 83 3.93 2.17 5.33
CA PHE A 83 2.67 1.95 4.63
C PHE A 83 2.46 3.04 3.58
N ASP A 84 2.31 2.64 2.32
CA ASP A 84 2.02 3.55 1.22
C ASP A 84 0.62 3.27 0.65
N VAL A 85 0.05 4.25 -0.04
CA VAL A 85 -1.22 4.10 -0.76
C VAL A 85 -1.02 4.49 -2.22
N VAL A 86 -1.47 3.62 -3.12
CA VAL A 86 -1.57 3.95 -4.55
C VAL A 86 -3.03 4.24 -4.88
N ALA A 87 -3.32 5.48 -5.24
CA ALA A 87 -4.63 5.89 -5.72
C ALA A 87 -4.66 5.82 -7.25
N VAL A 88 -5.63 5.10 -7.81
CA VAL A 88 -5.86 4.99 -9.25
C VAL A 88 -7.18 5.65 -9.60
N ARG A 89 -7.15 6.62 -10.49
CA ARG A 89 -8.35 7.26 -11.05
C ARG A 89 -8.48 6.86 -12.52
N LEU A 90 -9.66 6.36 -12.88
CA LEU A 90 -10.00 6.05 -14.25
C LEU A 90 -10.78 7.23 -14.82
N ASN A 91 -10.22 7.94 -15.79
CA ASN A 91 -10.96 9.00 -16.49
C ASN A 91 -11.77 8.39 -17.66
N PRO A 92 -12.92 9.01 -18.01
CA PRO A 92 -13.75 8.57 -19.13
C PRO A 92 -13.04 8.57 -20.49
N ASP A 93 -11.97 9.36 -20.64
CA ASP A 93 -11.17 9.47 -21.86
C ASP A 93 -10.06 8.41 -21.97
N SER A 94 -10.17 7.32 -21.19
CA SER A 94 -9.21 6.20 -21.12
C SER A 94 -7.83 6.55 -20.57
N ARG A 95 -7.62 7.77 -20.05
CA ARG A 95 -6.41 8.11 -19.30
C ARG A 95 -6.60 7.76 -17.83
N SER A 96 -5.64 7.03 -17.27
CA SER A 96 -5.66 6.69 -15.86
C SER A 96 -4.59 7.49 -15.13
N GLU A 97 -5.00 8.21 -14.08
CA GLU A 97 -4.09 8.94 -13.20
C GLU A 97 -3.72 8.02 -12.03
N VAL A 98 -2.42 7.93 -11.72
CA VAL A 98 -1.92 7.18 -10.56
C VAL A 98 -1.18 8.15 -9.67
N GLU A 99 -1.59 8.17 -8.41
CA GLU A 99 -0.97 8.96 -7.35
C GLU A 99 -0.41 7.98 -6.31
N LEU A 100 0.79 8.28 -5.80
CA LEU A 100 1.44 7.55 -4.72
C LEU A 100 1.54 8.47 -3.52
N ILE A 101 0.95 8.02 -2.42
CA ILE A 101 1.07 8.64 -1.11
C ILE A 101 2.01 7.76 -0.29
N ARG A 102 3.20 8.28 -0.01
CA ARG A 102 4.19 7.63 0.85
C ARG A 102 3.89 7.91 2.32
N ASP A 103 4.24 6.98 3.20
CA ASP A 103 4.07 7.15 4.64
C ASP A 103 2.63 7.56 5.00
N ALA A 104 1.67 6.88 4.37
CA ALA A 104 0.26 7.22 4.41
C ALA A 104 -0.34 7.12 5.81
N PHE A 105 0.26 6.31 6.68
CA PHE A 105 -0.05 6.24 8.11
C PHE A 105 1.07 5.51 8.87
N ASP A 106 1.18 5.79 10.17
CA ASP A 106 2.08 5.07 11.08
C ASP A 106 1.52 3.70 11.49
N PHE A 107 2.39 2.79 11.89
CA PHE A 107 1.99 1.50 12.47
C PHE A 107 0.93 1.68 13.56
N GLN A 108 -0.14 0.89 13.50
CA GLN A 108 -1.23 0.90 14.48
C GLN A 108 -1.23 -0.39 15.30
N GLU A 109 -1.22 -0.24 16.62
CA GLU A 109 -1.36 -1.34 17.60
C GLU A 109 -2.76 -1.97 17.61
#